data_AF-A0A0E3BI87-F1
#
_entry.id   AF-A0A0E3BI87-F1
#
_cell.length_a   1.000
_cell.length_b   1.000
_cell.length_c   1.000
_cell.angle_alpha   90.00
_cell.angle_beta   90.00
_cell.angle_gamma   90.00
#
_symmetry.space_group_name_H-M   'P 1'
#
loop_
_entity.id
_entity.type
_entity.pdbx_description
1 polymer ?
#
loop_
_entity_poly.entity_id
_entity_poly.type
_entity_poly.pdbx_seq_one_letter_code
_entity_poly.pdbx_strand_id
1 'polypeptide(L)' 'MPVSIYLVNGIKLQGQIESFDQYVVLLRNTVTQMVYKHAISTIVPGRAVNFSAATPADNDAAAA' A
#
# COMPACT_ATOMS: atom_id res chain seq x y z
N MET A 1 -5.79 -5.78 5.91
CA MET A 1 -6.19 -4.47 6.51
C MET A 1 -7.08 -3.74 5.51
N PRO A 2 -8.23 -3.19 5.91
CA PRO A 2 -9.10 -2.46 5.01
C PRO A 2 -8.45 -1.14 4.55
N VAL A 3 -8.63 -0.82 3.27
CA VAL A 3 -8.19 0.42 2.63
C VAL A 3 -9.33 1.05 1.83
N SER A 4 -9.31 2.37 1.69
CA SER A 4 -10.06 3.08 0.67
C SER A 4 -9.09 3.56 -0.41
N ILE A 5 -9.33 3.18 -1.66
CA ILE A 5 -8.56 3.64 -2.82
C ILE A 5 -9.42 4.64 -3.56
N TYR A 6 -8.94 5.87 -3.70
CA TYR A 6 -9.59 6.90 -4.51
C TYR A 6 -8.91 6.92 -5.87
N LEU A 7 -9.73 6.88 -6.92
CA LEU A 7 -9.27 6.98 -8.29
C LEU A 7 -9.20 8.45 -8.73
N VAL A 8 -8.42 8.73 -9.77
CA VAL A 8 -8.26 10.09 -10.33
C VAL A 8 -9.57 10.70 -10.84
N ASN A 9 -10.56 9.86 -11.18
CA ASN A 9 -11.90 10.28 -11.58
C ASN A 9 -12.88 10.46 -10.41
N GLY A 10 -12.41 10.32 -9.17
CA GLY A 10 -13.22 10.50 -7.95
C GLY A 10 -13.94 9.25 -7.45
N ILE A 11 -13.86 8.11 -8.16
CA ILE A 11 -14.45 6.84 -7.69
C ILE A 11 -13.69 6.34 -6.45
N LYS A 12 -14.44 5.87 -5.45
CA LYS A 12 -13.89 5.23 -4.25
C LYS A 12 -14.09 3.72 -4.31
N LEU A 13 -12.98 2.97 -4.24
CA LEU A 13 -12.96 1.52 -4.07
C LEU A 13 -12.63 1.19 -2.61
N GLN A 14 -13.24 0.13 -2.08
CA GLN A 14 -12.95 -0.36 -0.73
C GLN A 14 -12.67 -1.86 -0.76
N GLY A 15 -11.73 -2.29 0.07
CA GLY A 15 -11.33 -3.67 0.17
C GLY A 15 -10.04 -3.84 0.97
N GLN A 16 -9.39 -4.99 0.82
CA GLN A 16 -8.05 -5.24 1.35
C GLN A 16 -7.08 -5.45 0.21
N ILE A 17 -5.86 -4.92 0.35
CA ILE A 17 -4.78 -5.21 -0.62
C ILE A 17 -4.41 -6.68 -0.45
N GLU A 18 -4.62 -7.46 -1.51
CA GLU A 18 -4.27 -8.88 -1.59
C GLU A 18 -2.82 -9.05 -2.03
N SER A 19 -2.41 -8.34 -3.09
CA SER A 19 -1.06 -8.31 -3.61
C SER A 19 -0.84 -7.05 -4.45
N PHE A 20 0.41 -6.78 -4.84
CA PHE A 20 0.75 -5.68 -5.73
C PHE A 20 2.06 -6.00 -6.47
N ASP A 21 2.26 -5.35 -7.60
CA ASP A 21 3.53 -5.29 -8.30
C ASP A 21 3.93 -3.83 -8.57
N GLN A 22 4.80 -3.57 -9.54
CA GLN A 22 5.22 -2.22 -9.92
C GLN A 22 4.05 -1.34 -10.42
N TYR A 23 3.07 -1.90 -11.13
CA TYR A 23 2.05 -1.15 -11.88
C TYR A 23 0.62 -1.34 -11.40
N VAL A 24 0.32 -2.44 -10.72
CA VAL A 24 -1.04 -2.79 -10.29
C VAL A 24 -1.12 -3.16 -8.82
N VAL A 25 -2.35 -3.11 -8.29
CA VAL A 25 -2.74 -3.58 -6.96
C VAL A 25 -3.92 -4.53 -7.14
N LEU A 26 -3.86 -5.71 -6.54
CA LEU A 26 -5.03 -6.58 -6.40
C LEU A 26 -5.80 -6.18 -5.14
N LEU A 27 -7.03 -5.71 -5.32
CA LEU A 27 -7.92 -5.29 -4.24
C LEU A 27 -9.02 -6.35 -4.08
N ARG A 28 -9.12 -6.95 -2.89
CA ARG A 28 -10.16 -7.92 -2.56
C ARG A 28 -11.29 -7.28 -1.77
N ASN A 29 -12.52 -7.45 -2.23
CA ASN A 29 -13.75 -7.26 -1.46
C ASN A 29 -14.61 -8.54 -1.50
N THR A 30 -15.79 -8.51 -2.13
CA THR A 30 -16.56 -9.71 -2.53
C THR A 30 -15.83 -10.50 -3.61
N VAL A 31 -15.10 -9.82 -4.49
CA VAL A 31 -14.24 -10.42 -5.52
C VAL A 31 -12.85 -9.77 -5.49
N THR A 32 -11.89 -10.39 -6.17
CA THR A 32 -10.58 -9.78 -6.42
C THR A 32 -10.61 -9.02 -7.74
N GLN A 33 -10.20 -7.76 -7.71
CA GLN A 33 -10.08 -6.91 -8.90
C GLN A 33 -8.68 -6.32 -8.99
N MET A 34 -8.21 -6.12 -10.23
CA MET A 34 -6.96 -5.45 -10.52
C MET A 34 -7.19 -3.95 -10.68
N VAL A 35 -6.44 -3.14 -9.95
CA VAL A 35 -6.48 -1.67 -10.01
C VAL A 35 -5.12 -1.15 -10.49
N TYR A 36 -5.10 -0.42 -11.60
CA TYR A 36 -3.88 0.18 -12.13
C TYR A 36 -3.48 1.43 -11.34
N LYS A 37 -2.19 1.54 -10.97
CA LYS A 37 -1.68 2.65 -10.17
C LYS A 37 -1.80 4.02 -10.86
N HIS A 38 -1.75 4.08 -12.19
CA HIS A 38 -1.95 5.34 -12.93
C HIS A 38 -3.35 5.92 -12.76
N ALA A 39 -4.34 5.10 -12.40
CA ALA A 39 -5.71 5.53 -12.15
C ALA A 39 -5.96 5.85 -10.66
N ILE A 40 -5.01 5.58 -9.77
CA ILE A 40 -5.12 5.83 -8.33
C ILE A 40 -4.63 7.24 -8.01
N SER A 41 -5.42 8.01 -7.28
CA SER A 41 -5.00 9.30 -6.73
C SER A 41 -4.46 9.15 -5.29
N THR A 42 -5.18 8.42 -4.43
CA THR A 42 -4.79 8.22 -3.02
C THR A 42 -5.20 6.86 -2.48
N ILE A 43 -4.44 6.35 -1.51
CA ILE A 43 -4.77 5.15 -0.74
C ILE A 43 -4.81 5.53 0.74
N VAL A 44 -5.96 5.32 1.38
CA VAL A 44 -6.18 5.65 2.79
C VAL A 44 -6.37 4.35 3.59
N PRO A 45 -5.46 4.02 4.52
CA PRO A 45 -5.63 2.86 5.38
C PRO A 45 -6.74 3.10 6.41
N GLY A 46 -7.49 2.05 6.77
CA GLY A 46 -8.57 2.15 7.77
C GLY A 46 -8.09 2.44 9.20
N ARG A 47 -6.78 2.42 9.44
CA ARG A 47 -6.13 2.79 10.69
C ARG A 47 -4.70 3.25 10.41
N ALA A 48 -4.08 3.94 11.37
CA ALA A 48 -2.68 4.32 11.28
C ALA A 48 -1.78 3.09 11.05
N VAL A 49 -0.84 3.24 10.11
CA VAL A 49 0.15 2.22 9.78
C VAL A 49 1.46 2.61 10.43
N ASN A 50 2.02 1.71 11.24
CA ASN A 50 3.34 1.89 11.82
C ASN A 50 4.38 1.48 10.78
N PHE A 51 5.04 2.46 10.18
CA PHE A 51 6.21 2.23 9.35
C PHE A 51 7.42 2.17 10.27
N SER A 52 7.71 1.00 10.86
CA SER A 52 9.03 0.80 11.47
C SER A 52 10.04 0.85 10.34
N ALA A 53 10.72 1.99 10.18
CA ALA A 53 11.89 2.06 9.33
C ALA A 53 12.88 1.01 9.85
N ALA A 54 13.30 0.10 8.98
CA ALA A 54 14.52 -0.65 9.23
C ALA A 54 15.63 0.41 9.27
N THR A 55 15.96 0.89 10.46
CA THR A 55 17.18 1.66 10.68
C THR A 55 18.32 0.76 10.18
N PRO A 56 19.12 1.19 9.19
CA PRO A 56 20.35 0.47 8.88
C PRO A 56 21.14 0.47 10.18
N ALA A 57 21.46 -0.70 10.72
CA ALA A 57 22.40 -0.79 11.82
C ALA A 57 23.71 -0.18 11.32
N ASP A 58 24.10 0.96 11.88
CA ASP A 58 25.45 1.51 11.76
C ASP A 58 26.41 0.46 12.32
N ASN A 59 26.95 -0.36 11.42
CA ASN A 59 27.94 -1.40 11.70
C ASN A 59 29.37 -0.83 11.68
N ASP A 60 29.53 0.45 12.05
CA ASP A 60 30.83 1.09 12.26
C ASP A 60 31.18 1.10 13.75
N ALA A 61 31.34 -0.08 14.35
CA ALA A 61 31.90 -0.21 15.69
C ALA A 61 32.43 -1.63 16.01
N ALA A 62 33.45 -2.10 15.28
CA ALA A 62 34.46 -3.05 15.78
C ALA A 62 35.59 -3.18 14.76
N ALA A 63 36.87 -2.95 15.03
CA ALA A 63 37.59 -2.41 16.16
C ALA A 63 38.97 -2.04 15.59
N ALA A 64 39.50 -0.91 16.05
CA ALA A 64 40.92 -0.57 15.93
C ALA A 64 41.78 -1.54 16.76
#